data_AF-A0A969P068-F1
#
_entry.id   AF-A0A969P068-F1
#
_cell.length_a   1.000
_cell.length_b   1.000
_cell.length_c   1.000
_cell.angle_alpha   90.00
_cell.angle_beta   90.00
_cell.angle_gamma   90.00
#
_symmetry.space_group_name_H-M   'P 1'
#
loop_
_entity.id
_entity.type
_entity.pdbx_description
1 polymer ?
#
loop_
_entity_poly.entity_id
_entity_poly.type
_entity_poly.pdbx_seq_one_letter_code
_entity_poly.pdbx_strand_id
1 'polypeptide(L)'
;WYKAKRKLARLHLRIANLRADATHKLTTRLAAKASTIALETLNVAGMLKNRRLSRAIADASFSEIVRQLAYKAVQVVRLNPFYPSSKTCNECGHINSDLTLADRVWACPACGVVLDRDRNAARNIRDEGMRLAGA
;
A
#
# COMPACT_ATOMS: atom_id res chain seq x y z
N TRP A 1 -19.53 -15.35 33.34
CA TRP A 1 -19.15 -13.98 32.91
C TRP A 1 -17.64 -13.71 32.96
N TYR A 2 -16.97 -13.74 34.13
CA TYR A 2 -15.54 -13.36 34.26
C TYR A 2 -14.60 -14.23 33.41
N LYS A 3 -14.80 -15.55 33.41
CA LYS A 3 -14.00 -16.50 32.62
C LYS A 3 -14.10 -16.23 31.10
N ALA A 4 -15.30 -15.88 30.61
CA ALA A 4 -15.54 -15.57 29.20
C ALA A 4 -14.88 -14.25 28.77
N LYS A 5 -14.98 -13.19 29.60
CA LYS A 5 -14.29 -11.91 29.35
C LYS A 5 -12.77 -12.08 29.25
N ARG A 6 -12.15 -12.84 30.15
CA ARG A 6 -10.70 -13.12 30.08
C ARG A 6 -10.33 -13.89 28.82
N LYS A 7 -11.14 -14.87 28.40
CA LYS A 7 -10.89 -15.63 27.17
C LYS A 7 -10.93 -14.73 25.95
N LEU A 8 -11.92 -13.84 25.87
CA LEU A 8 -12.04 -12.84 24.79
C LEU A 8 -10.83 -11.88 24.77
N ALA A 9 -10.44 -11.35 25.93
CA ALA A 9 -9.28 -10.47 26.04
C ALA A 9 -7.98 -11.14 25.56
N ARG A 10 -7.76 -12.41 25.92
CA ARG A 10 -6.61 -13.20 25.44
C ARG A 10 -6.62 -13.41 23.93
N LEU A 11 -7.79 -13.62 23.32
CA LEU A 11 -7.90 -13.74 21.86
C LEU A 11 -7.58 -12.41 21.17
N HIS A 12 -8.11 -11.29 21.65
CA HIS A 12 -7.76 -9.97 21.11
C HIS A 12 -6.27 -9.67 21.23
N LEU A 13 -5.66 -9.97 22.38
CA LEU A 13 -4.22 -9.82 22.57
C LEU A 13 -3.42 -10.68 21.57
N ARG A 14 -3.81 -11.95 21.39
CA ARG A 14 -3.16 -12.84 20.42
C ARG A 14 -3.27 -12.29 19.00
N ILE A 15 -4.44 -11.82 18.58
CA ILE A 15 -4.65 -11.24 17.25
C ILE A 15 -3.79 -9.98 17.07
N ALA A 16 -3.75 -9.10 18.08
CA ALA A 16 -2.92 -7.90 18.06
C ALA A 16 -1.43 -8.25 17.91
N ASN A 17 -0.93 -9.22 18.68
CA ASN A 17 0.46 -9.65 18.61
C ASN A 17 0.81 -10.26 17.24
N LEU A 18 -0.08 -11.06 16.65
CA LEU A 18 0.13 -11.63 15.31
C LEU A 18 0.19 -10.53 14.23
N ARG A 19 -0.67 -9.52 14.31
CA ARG A 19 -0.66 -8.37 13.39
C ARG A 19 0.62 -7.55 13.52
N ALA A 20 1.03 -7.29 14.76
CA ALA A 20 2.26 -6.56 15.05
C ALA A 20 3.48 -7.33 14.52
N ASP A 21 3.59 -8.63 14.81
CA ASP A 21 4.68 -9.50 14.34
C ASP A 21 4.76 -9.54 12.81
N ALA A 22 3.63 -9.75 12.13
CA ALA A 22 3.57 -9.73 10.67
C ALA A 22 4.04 -8.39 10.08
N THR A 23 3.60 -7.28 10.67
CA THR A 23 4.00 -5.93 10.24
C THR A 23 5.48 -5.67 10.48
N HIS A 24 6.00 -6.09 11.64
CA HIS A 24 7.43 -5.98 11.94
C HIS A 24 8.29 -6.79 10.97
N LYS A 25 7.93 -8.05 10.71
CA LYS A 25 8.66 -8.92 9.77
C LYS A 25 8.61 -8.38 8.35
N LEU A 26 7.44 -7.92 7.89
CA LEU A 26 7.29 -7.32 6.57
C LEU A 26 8.18 -6.11 6.38
N THR A 27 8.09 -5.15 7.30
CA THR A 27 8.79 -3.86 7.18
C THR A 27 10.30 -4.01 7.36
N THR A 28 10.76 -4.90 8.26
CA THR A 28 12.18 -5.25 8.38
C THR A 28 12.71 -5.90 7.10
N ARG A 29 11.94 -6.83 6.50
CA ARG A 29 12.35 -7.46 5.24
C ARG A 29 12.42 -6.46 4.08
N LEU A 30 11.52 -5.49 4.02
CA LEU A 30 11.54 -4.45 3.00
C LEU A 30 12.73 -3.51 3.18
N ALA A 31 12.95 -3.01 4.40
CA ALA A 31 14.07 -2.14 4.72
C ALA A 31 15.44 -2.80 4.48
N ALA A 32 15.55 -4.11 4.70
CA ALA A 32 16.80 -4.84 4.44
C ALA A 32 17.09 -5.06 2.94
N LYS A 33 16.07 -4.99 2.08
CA LYS A 33 16.19 -5.31 0.64
C LYS A 33 16.30 -4.09 -0.26
N ALA A 34 15.92 -2.92 0.22
CA ALA A 34 15.87 -1.71 -0.58
C ALA A 34 16.45 -0.53 0.21
N SER A 35 17.34 0.23 -0.42
CA SER A 35 17.85 1.50 0.11
C SER A 35 16.76 2.58 0.12
N THR A 36 15.93 2.61 -0.91
CA THR A 36 14.85 3.59 -1.09
C THR A 36 13.52 2.87 -1.24
N ILE A 37 12.54 3.26 -0.42
CA ILE A 37 11.18 2.72 -0.46
C ILE A 37 10.20 3.84 -0.83
N ALA A 38 9.60 3.72 -2.01
CA ALA A 38 8.58 4.64 -2.50
C ALA A 38 7.17 4.17 -2.08
N LEU A 39 6.36 5.08 -1.58
CA LEU A 39 5.02 4.79 -1.07
C LEU A 39 4.02 5.86 -1.50
N GLU A 40 2.81 5.44 -1.89
CA GLU A 40 1.70 6.36 -2.16
C GLU A 40 1.19 7.04 -0.91
N THR A 41 0.82 8.31 -1.05
CA THR A 41 0.17 9.07 0.02
C THR A 41 -1.33 8.80 0.05
N LEU A 42 -1.74 7.84 0.88
CA LEU A 42 -3.14 7.49 1.10
C LEU A 42 -3.76 8.29 2.26
N ASN A 43 -4.97 8.83 2.05
CA ASN A 43 -5.79 9.38 3.13
C ASN A 43 -6.51 8.25 3.89
N VAL A 44 -5.78 7.51 4.71
CA VAL A 44 -6.30 6.35 5.45
C VAL A 44 -7.50 6.73 6.33
N ALA A 45 -7.46 7.90 6.97
CA ALA A 45 -8.58 8.40 7.79
C ALA A 45 -9.85 8.61 6.96
N GLY A 46 -9.73 9.16 5.75
CA GLY A 46 -10.83 9.28 4.80
C GLY A 46 -11.35 7.92 4.33
N MET A 47 -10.44 6.99 4.01
CA MET A 47 -10.80 5.64 3.57
C MET A 47 -11.59 4.86 4.64
N LEU A 48 -11.26 5.04 5.92
CA LEU A 48 -11.96 4.41 7.04
C LEU A 48 -13.42 4.89 7.19
N LYS A 49 -13.79 6.04 6.60
CA LYS A 49 -15.20 6.50 6.59
C LYS A 49 -16.09 5.64 5.68
N ASN A 50 -15.51 4.89 4.74
CA ASN A 50 -16.27 3.98 3.89
C ASN A 50 -16.69 2.72 4.67
N ARG A 51 -17.96 2.65 5.07
CA ARG A 51 -18.49 1.54 5.88
C ARG A 51 -18.38 0.16 5.24
N ARG A 52 -18.25 0.07 3.92
CA ARG A 52 -18.08 -1.22 3.21
C ARG A 52 -16.66 -1.75 3.29
N LEU A 53 -15.66 -0.87 3.28
CA LEU A 53 -14.24 -1.22 3.21
C LEU A 53 -13.47 -0.97 4.51
N SER A 54 -14.05 -0.22 5.45
CA SER A 54 -13.37 0.24 6.67
C SER A 54 -12.74 -0.89 7.47
N ARG A 55 -13.42 -2.03 7.58
CA ARG A 55 -12.88 -3.21 8.27
C ARG A 55 -11.64 -3.77 7.58
N ALA A 56 -11.70 -3.95 6.27
CA ALA A 56 -10.55 -4.45 5.50
C ALA A 56 -9.36 -3.48 5.53
N ILE A 57 -9.64 -2.18 5.45
CA ILE A 57 -8.61 -1.12 5.54
C ILE A 57 -7.97 -1.08 6.94
N ALA A 58 -8.79 -1.20 8.00
CA ALA A 58 -8.30 -1.25 9.37
C ALA A 58 -7.43 -2.49 9.61
N ASP A 59 -7.83 -3.64 9.07
CA ASP A 59 -7.07 -4.88 9.17
C ASP A 59 -5.74 -4.81 8.40
N ALA A 60 -5.69 -4.09 7.27
CA ALA A 60 -4.47 -3.89 6.46
C ALA A 60 -3.40 -3.02 7.15
N SER A 61 -3.77 -2.25 8.18
CA SER A 61 -2.81 -1.52 9.04
C SER A 61 -1.84 -0.59 8.30
N PHE A 62 -2.28 0.06 7.22
CA PHE A 62 -1.42 0.89 6.36
C PHE A 62 -0.61 1.96 7.10
N SER A 63 -1.25 2.67 8.04
CA SER A 63 -0.57 3.71 8.84
C SER A 63 0.58 3.13 9.67
N GLU A 64 0.41 1.92 10.21
CA GLU A 64 1.45 1.26 11.01
C GLU A 64 2.61 0.78 10.13
N ILE A 65 2.33 0.27 8.93
CA ILE A 65 3.37 -0.07 7.94
C ILE A 65 4.21 1.16 7.61
N VAL A 66 3.56 2.29 7.29
CA VAL A 66 4.24 3.56 6.98
C VAL A 66 5.07 4.03 8.17
N ARG A 67 4.50 4.01 9.39
CA ARG A 67 5.21 4.39 10.62
C ARG A 67 6.45 3.54 10.84
N GLN A 68 6.36 2.22 10.62
CA GLN A 68 7.51 1.34 10.79
C GLN A 68 8.59 1.52 9.72
N LEU A 69 8.20 1.72 8.47
CA LEU A 69 9.16 2.00 7.40
C LEU A 69 9.90 3.32 7.63
N ALA A 70 9.22 4.34 8.17
CA ALA A 70 9.83 5.64 8.45
C ALA A 70 11.05 5.58 9.39
N TYR A 71 11.11 4.61 10.31
CA TYR A 71 12.27 4.45 11.19
C TYR A 71 13.17 3.25 10.85
N LYS A 72 12.71 2.30 10.03
CA LYS A 72 13.51 1.11 9.65
C LYS A 72 14.24 1.26 8.32
N ALA A 73 13.64 1.96 7.36
CA ALA A 73 14.21 2.12 6.03
C ALA A 73 15.21 3.27 6.02
N VAL A 74 16.23 3.17 5.16
CA VAL A 74 17.24 4.23 4.99
C VAL A 74 16.59 5.49 4.40
N GLN A 75 15.77 5.31 3.38
CA GLN A 75 15.03 6.41 2.76
C GLN A 75 13.60 5.97 2.42
N VAL A 76 12.63 6.80 2.79
CA VAL A 76 11.22 6.65 2.41
C VAL A 76 10.78 7.85 1.61
N VAL A 77 10.29 7.61 0.40
CA VAL A 77 9.77 8.66 -0.50
C VAL A 77 8.25 8.56 -0.56
N ARG A 78 7.59 9.70 -0.36
CA ARG A 78 6.13 9.80 -0.39
C ARG A 78 5.71 10.48 -1.68
N LEU A 79 4.93 9.77 -2.50
CA LEU A 79 4.43 10.32 -3.75
C LEU A 79 3.25 11.25 -3.51
N ASN A 80 2.99 12.13 -4.48
CA ASN A 80 1.79 12.96 -4.50
C ASN A 80 0.52 12.07 -4.45
N PRO A 81 -0.47 12.39 -3.59
CA PRO A 81 -1.73 11.64 -3.50
C PRO A 81 -2.50 11.50 -4.83
N PHE A 82 -2.31 12.45 -5.75
CA PHE A 82 -2.99 12.50 -7.04
C PHE A 82 -2.16 11.92 -8.20
N TYR A 83 -0.98 11.35 -7.91
CA TYR A 83 -0.17 10.70 -8.93
C TYR A 83 -0.93 9.50 -9.53
N PRO A 84 -1.15 9.44 -10.86
CA PRO A 84 -1.98 8.43 -11.51
C PRO A 84 -1.26 7.09 -11.68
N SER A 85 -0.71 6.53 -10.60
CA SER A 85 0.10 5.29 -10.60
C SER A 85 -0.58 4.12 -11.30
N SER A 86 -1.84 3.85 -10.97
CA SER A 86 -2.60 2.71 -11.51
C SER A 86 -3.16 2.95 -12.92
N LYS A 87 -3.33 4.22 -13.30
CA LYS A 87 -3.92 4.66 -14.57
C LYS A 87 -2.89 4.87 -15.67
N THR A 88 -1.65 5.15 -15.30
CA THR A 88 -0.55 5.38 -16.24
C THR A 88 -0.02 4.05 -16.74
N CYS A 89 0.08 3.84 -18.04
CA CYS A 89 0.76 2.68 -18.61
C CYS A 89 2.27 2.80 -18.35
N ASN A 90 2.88 1.84 -17.65
CA ASN A 90 4.32 1.85 -17.38
C ASN A 90 5.20 1.65 -18.62
N GLU A 91 4.62 1.25 -19.77
CA GLU A 91 5.36 0.99 -21.01
C GLU A 91 5.39 2.21 -21.94
N CYS A 92 4.31 2.99 -22.00
CA CYS A 92 4.20 4.12 -22.95
C CYS A 92 3.76 5.45 -22.32
N GLY A 93 3.46 5.49 -21.02
CA GLY A 93 3.06 6.71 -20.32
C GLY A 93 1.60 7.15 -20.53
N HIS A 94 0.81 6.45 -21.34
CA HIS A 94 -0.60 6.80 -21.56
C HIS A 94 -1.42 6.69 -20.26
N ILE A 95 -2.22 7.71 -19.95
CA ILE A 95 -3.09 7.75 -18.77
C ILE A 95 -4.51 7.34 -19.16
N ASN A 96 -4.95 6.18 -18.65
CA ASN A 96 -6.34 5.74 -18.79
C ASN A 96 -7.22 6.42 -17.73
N SER A 97 -7.89 7.52 -18.10
CA SER A 97 -8.78 8.28 -17.21
C SER A 97 -9.96 7.46 -16.69
N ASP A 98 -10.44 6.51 -17.50
CA ASP A 98 -11.71 5.81 -17.30
C ASP A 98 -11.57 4.54 -16.45
N LEU A 99 -10.32 4.21 -16.07
CA LEU A 99 -10.03 3.06 -15.23
C LEU A 99 -10.73 3.16 -13.87
N THR A 100 -11.49 2.11 -13.53
CA THR A 100 -12.24 1.99 -12.28
C THR A 100 -11.55 1.06 -11.27
N LEU A 101 -12.07 1.03 -10.03
CA LEU A 101 -11.58 0.09 -9.01
C LEU A 101 -11.89 -1.37 -9.32
N ALA A 102 -12.90 -1.67 -10.17
CA ALA A 102 -13.24 -3.02 -10.57
C ALA A 102 -12.28 -3.58 -11.63
N ASP A 103 -11.63 -2.69 -12.40
CA ASP A 103 -10.68 -3.06 -13.44
C ASP A 103 -9.36 -3.49 -12.80
N ARG A 104 -9.16 -4.81 -12.71
CA ARG A 104 -7.94 -5.41 -12.16
C ARG A 104 -6.86 -5.61 -13.23
N VAL A 105 -7.31 -5.77 -14.47
CA VAL A 105 -6.48 -5.91 -15.67
C VAL A 105 -7.07 -5.01 -16.75
N TRP A 106 -6.23 -4.29 -17.49
CA TRP A 106 -6.67 -3.44 -18.60
C TRP A 106 -5.66 -3.46 -19.74
N ALA A 107 -6.15 -3.32 -20.97
CA ALA A 107 -5.32 -3.15 -22.16
C ALA A 107 -5.08 -1.66 -22.40
N CYS A 108 -3.83 -1.26 -22.60
CA CYS A 108 -3.52 0.13 -22.90
C CYS A 108 -4.06 0.52 -24.28
N PRO A 109 -4.91 1.56 -24.39
CA PRO A 109 -5.46 1.96 -25.69
C PRO A 109 -4.41 2.57 -26.64
N ALA A 110 -3.26 3.01 -26.11
CA ALA A 110 -2.20 3.61 -26.91
C ALA A 110 -1.19 2.60 -27.47
N CYS A 111 -0.79 1.59 -26.69
CA CYS A 111 0.23 0.61 -27.11
C CYS A 111 -0.22 -0.85 -27.08
N GLY A 112 -1.46 -1.14 -26.68
CA GLY A 112 -2.05 -2.48 -26.69
C GLY A 112 -1.59 -3.43 -25.59
N VAL A 113 -0.59 -3.07 -24.77
CA VAL A 113 -0.10 -3.94 -23.69
C VAL A 113 -1.17 -4.19 -22.64
N VAL A 114 -1.28 -5.44 -22.20
CA VAL A 114 -2.20 -5.85 -21.13
C VAL A 114 -1.49 -5.74 -19.78
N LEU A 115 -2.06 -4.97 -18.86
CA LEU A 115 -1.46 -4.60 -17.59
C LEU A 115 -2.30 -5.13 -16.43
N ASP A 116 -1.65 -5.81 -15.49
CA ASP A 116 -2.19 -5.97 -14.14
C ASP A 116 -2.06 -4.64 -13.40
N ARG A 117 -3.18 -4.13 -12.87
CA ARG A 117 -3.26 -2.78 -12.31
C ARG A 117 -2.29 -2.57 -11.15
N ASP A 118 -2.17 -3.54 -10.25
CA ASP A 118 -1.39 -3.38 -9.03
C ASP A 118 0.12 -3.53 -9.34
N ARG A 119 0.49 -4.42 -10.27
CA ARG A 119 1.88 -4.53 -10.77
C ARG A 119 2.31 -3.28 -11.54
N ASN A 120 1.44 -2.76 -12.40
CA ASN A 120 1.68 -1.52 -13.13
C ASN A 120 1.83 -0.33 -12.17
N ALA A 121 0.92 -0.20 -11.21
CA ALA A 121 1.03 0.83 -10.17
C ALA A 121 2.35 0.72 -9.39
N ALA A 122 2.76 -0.48 -8.98
CA ALA A 122 4.01 -0.68 -8.26
C ALA A 122 5.25 -0.23 -9.07
N ARG A 123 5.27 -0.47 -10.39
CA ARG A 123 6.33 0.00 -11.29
C ARG A 123 6.35 1.53 -11.38
N ASN A 124 5.20 2.14 -11.62
CA ASN A 124 5.10 3.60 -11.71
C ASN A 124 5.46 4.28 -10.37
N ILE A 125 5.05 3.72 -9.24
CA ILE A 125 5.40 4.24 -7.91
C ILE A 125 6.92 4.15 -7.69
N ARG A 126 7.55 3.03 -8.08
CA ARG A 126 9.00 2.88 -8.02
C ARG A 126 9.68 3.96 -8.85
N ASP A 127 9.30 4.12 -10.11
CA ASP A 127 9.97 5.01 -11.05
C ASP A 127 9.84 6.47 -10.63
N GLU A 128 8.63 6.90 -10.24
CA GLU A 128 8.40 8.24 -9.70
C GLU A 128 9.12 8.44 -8.35
N GLY A 129 9.18 7.41 -7.51
CA GLY A 129 9.92 7.45 -6.26
C GLY A 129 11.42 7.64 -6.45
N MET A 130 12.02 6.98 -7.45
CA MET A 130 13.43 7.15 -7.81
C MET A 130 13.68 8.56 -8.35
N ARG A 131 12.80 9.06 -9.23
CA ARG A 131 12.87 10.43 -9.76
C ARG A 131 12.84 11.48 -8.65
N LEU A 132 11.97 11.30 -7.65
CA LEU A 132 11.85 12.20 -6.49
C LEU A 132 13.02 12.07 -5.50
N ALA A 133 13.67 10.91 -5.43
CA ALA A 133 14.84 10.67 -4.59
C ALA A 133 16.12 11.33 -5.14
N GLY A 134 16.09 11.84 -6.38
CA GLY A 134 17.25 12.46 -7.03
C GLY A 134 18.24 11.46 -7.63
N ALA A 135 17.76 10.27 -8.02
CA ALA A 135 18.53 9.27 -8.78
C ALA A 135 18.31 9.43 -10.29
#